data_AF-A0A820D0F3-F1
#
_entry.id   AF-A0A820D0F3-F1
#
_cell.length_a   1.000
_cell.length_b   1.000
_cell.length_c   1.000
_cell.angle_alpha   90.00
_cell.angle_beta   90.00
_cell.angle_gamma   90.00
#
_symmetry.space_group_name_H-M   'P 1'
#
loop_
_entity.id
_entity.type
_entity.pdbx_description
1 polymer ?
#
loop_
_entity_poly.entity_id
_entity_poly.type
_entity_poly.pdbx_seq_one_letter_code
_entity_poly.pdbx_strand_id
1 'polypeptide(L)'
;MAVFKLQLMCRKQNSVVHLRSNIETNHDALFLLYTGARLISILNSYDEKHQNGLYPAREIYEDKLENMLTSKDEQDFLKWINSFESRFLMNSFTDTNKIQINLDKIFQELILFSRRLSPYYSKVRILTENQSHLLPIMFARLELITRIVLLFRRMLSFLAIPLIERM
;
A
#
# COMPACT_ATOMS: atom_id res chain seq x y z
N MET A 1 20.34 -0.13 -1.82
CA MET A 1 20.14 -1.53 -1.35
C MET A 1 18.68 -2.00 -1.43
N ALA A 2 17.69 -1.24 -0.93
CA ALA A 2 16.27 -1.63 -0.95
C ALA A 2 15.70 -1.91 -2.36
N VAL A 3 15.93 -1.00 -3.30
CA VAL A 3 15.47 -1.12 -4.71
C VAL A 3 15.99 -2.41 -5.36
N PHE A 4 17.27 -2.73 -5.13
CA PHE A 4 17.91 -3.92 -5.67
C PHE A 4 17.31 -5.23 -5.11
N LYS A 5 17.04 -5.26 -3.80
CA LYS A 5 16.34 -6.39 -3.17
C LYS A 5 14.95 -6.58 -3.78
N LEU A 6 14.14 -5.51 -3.86
CA LEU A 6 12.81 -5.59 -4.48
C LEU A 6 12.85 -6.10 -5.91
N GLN A 7 13.83 -5.64 -6.70
CA GLN A 7 14.01 -6.07 -8.09
C GLN A 7 14.28 -7.57 -8.19
N LEU A 8 15.17 -8.11 -7.35
CA LEU A 8 15.44 -9.55 -7.31
C LEU A 8 14.19 -10.34 -6.94
N MET A 9 13.41 -9.84 -5.98
CA MET A 9 12.20 -10.54 -5.53
C MET A 9 11.08 -10.52 -6.55
N CYS A 10 11.04 -9.56 -7.47
CA CYS A 10 10.07 -9.51 -8.56
C CYS A 10 10.39 -10.49 -9.70
N ARG A 11 11.55 -11.16 -9.67
CA ARG A 11 11.96 -12.15 -10.67
C ARG A 11 11.54 -13.54 -10.24
N LYS A 12 11.04 -14.32 -11.21
CA LYS A 12 10.69 -15.72 -11.00
C LYS A 12 11.84 -16.47 -10.35
N GLN A 13 11.54 -17.27 -9.33
CA GLN A 13 12.54 -18.10 -8.68
C GLN A 13 13.25 -19.00 -9.71
N ASN A 14 14.56 -19.17 -9.57
CA ASN A 14 15.43 -19.92 -10.47
C ASN A 14 15.58 -19.34 -11.90
N SER A 15 15.25 -18.06 -12.10
CA SER A 15 15.55 -17.36 -13.36
C SER A 15 16.93 -16.69 -13.34
N VAL A 16 17.59 -16.65 -14.49
CA VAL A 16 18.87 -15.94 -14.65
C VAL A 16 18.62 -14.43 -14.58
N VAL A 17 19.32 -13.73 -13.69
CA VAL A 17 19.23 -12.28 -13.56
C VAL A 17 20.47 -11.63 -14.16
N HIS A 18 20.28 -10.87 -15.25
CA HIS A 18 21.33 -10.03 -15.79
C HIS A 18 21.40 -8.73 -15.01
N LEU A 19 22.45 -8.57 -14.19
CA LEU A 19 22.70 -7.33 -13.45
C LEU A 19 23.16 -6.26 -14.43
N ARG A 20 22.27 -5.32 -14.77
CA ARG A 20 22.60 -4.12 -15.54
C ARG A 20 22.70 -2.94 -14.58
N SER A 21 23.77 -2.14 -14.71
CA SER A 21 24.00 -0.94 -13.89
C SER A 21 23.01 0.19 -14.18
N ASN A 22 22.23 0.11 -15.26
CA ASN A 22 21.31 1.16 -15.65
C ASN A 22 20.03 1.11 -14.82
N ILE A 23 19.82 2.21 -14.08
CA ILE A 23 18.71 2.48 -13.17
C ILE A 23 17.34 2.49 -13.88
N GLU A 24 17.31 2.52 -15.21
CA GLU A 24 16.10 2.61 -16.05
C GLU A 24 15.14 1.41 -15.93
N THR A 25 15.54 0.29 -15.31
CA THR A 25 14.63 -0.83 -15.00
C THR A 25 14.11 -0.83 -13.55
N ASN A 26 14.42 0.22 -12.78
CA ASN A 26 14.10 0.32 -11.34
C ASN A 26 12.79 1.06 -11.02
N HIS A 27 12.05 1.50 -12.04
CA HIS A 27 10.83 2.30 -11.83
C HIS A 27 9.82 1.61 -10.91
N ASP A 28 9.66 0.29 -11.03
CA ASP A 28 8.60 -0.43 -10.32
C ASP A 28 8.81 -0.56 -8.82
N ALA A 29 10.02 -0.90 -8.41
CA ALA A 29 10.39 -0.92 -7.00
C ALA A 29 10.37 0.49 -6.40
N LEU A 30 10.80 1.49 -7.17
CA LEU A 30 10.71 2.90 -6.78
C LEU A 30 9.24 3.36 -6.65
N PHE A 31 8.35 2.92 -7.53
CA PHE A 31 6.92 3.24 -7.48
C PHE A 31 6.26 2.75 -6.20
N LEU A 32 6.54 1.51 -5.78
CA LEU A 32 6.02 0.96 -4.53
C LEU A 32 6.47 1.80 -3.32
N LEU A 33 7.77 2.08 -3.23
CA LEU A 33 8.34 2.85 -2.12
C LEU A 33 7.84 4.31 -2.11
N TYR A 34 7.80 4.96 -3.28
CA TYR A 34 7.28 6.31 -3.45
C TYR A 34 5.81 6.40 -3.03
N THR A 35 5.01 5.42 -3.46
CA THR A 35 3.59 5.37 -3.11
C THR A 35 3.42 5.24 -1.60
N GLY A 36 4.18 4.36 -0.95
CA GLY A 36 4.13 4.23 0.51
C GLY A 36 4.58 5.48 1.26
N ALA A 37 5.65 6.15 0.81
CA ALA A 37 6.10 7.42 1.40
C ALA A 37 5.03 8.52 1.28
N ARG A 38 4.38 8.61 0.12
CA ARG A 38 3.26 9.55 -0.11
C ARG A 38 2.10 9.30 0.86
N LEU A 39 1.72 8.03 1.03
CA LEU A 39 0.64 7.64 1.94
C LEU A 39 0.97 7.97 3.40
N ILE A 40 2.21 7.68 3.84
CA ILE A 40 2.69 8.05 5.18
C ILE A 40 2.64 9.58 5.36
N SER A 41 3.06 10.35 4.36
CA SER A 41 3.02 11.81 4.42
C SER A 41 1.60 12.35 4.64
N ILE A 42 0.59 11.73 4.02
CA ILE A 42 -0.83 12.09 4.26
C ILE A 42 -1.22 11.82 5.71
N LEU A 43 -0.84 10.67 6.28
CA LEU A 43 -1.13 10.33 7.66
C LEU A 43 -0.45 11.31 8.63
N ASN A 44 0.84 11.57 8.43
CA ASN A 44 1.60 12.52 9.26
C ASN A 44 1.02 13.93 9.18
N SER A 45 0.58 14.36 7.99
CA SER A 45 -0.07 15.65 7.79
C SER A 45 -1.40 15.76 8.52
N TYR A 46 -2.14 14.65 8.66
CA TYR A 46 -3.33 14.63 9.51
C TYR A 46 -2.94 14.72 10.99
N ASP A 47 -1.96 13.94 11.44
CA ASP A 47 -1.57 13.88 12.84
C ASP A 47 -1.06 15.25 13.34
N GLU A 48 -0.26 15.95 12.53
CA GLU A 48 0.18 17.33 12.79
C GLU A 48 -1.00 18.30 12.90
N LYS A 49 -1.96 18.23 11.98
CA LYS A 49 -3.15 19.09 12.00
C LYS A 49 -4.07 18.77 13.17
N HIS A 50 -4.18 17.51 13.57
CA HIS A 50 -4.92 17.10 14.76
C HIS A 50 -4.26 17.65 16.04
N GLN A 51 -2.94 17.52 16.17
CA GLN A 51 -2.17 18.08 17.29
C GLN A 51 -2.33 19.60 17.41
N ASN A 52 -2.44 20.29 16.27
CA ASN A 52 -2.69 21.73 16.21
C ASN A 52 -4.18 22.11 16.41
N GLY A 53 -5.05 21.17 16.74
CA GLY A 53 -6.48 21.40 17.00
C GLY A 53 -7.35 21.64 15.76
N LEU A 54 -6.80 21.47 14.55
CA LEU A 54 -7.55 21.70 13.31
C LEU A 54 -8.53 20.57 12.98
N TYR A 55 -8.19 19.33 13.33
CA TYR A 55 -9.07 18.17 13.16
C TYR A 55 -9.39 17.51 14.49
N PRO A 56 -10.60 16.95 14.67
CA PRO A 56 -10.90 16.11 15.82
C PRO A 56 -10.15 14.77 15.72
N ALA A 57 -10.13 14.02 16.83
CA ALA A 57 -9.58 12.67 16.85
C ALA A 57 -10.32 11.77 15.85
N ARG A 58 -9.59 10.81 15.24
CA ARG A 58 -10.20 9.88 14.28
C ARG A 58 -11.25 9.03 14.97
N GLU A 59 -12.45 9.05 14.42
CA GLU A 59 -13.48 8.07 14.76
C GLU A 59 -13.30 6.85 13.84
N ILE A 60 -13.06 5.69 14.43
CA ILE A 60 -12.88 4.45 13.67
C ILE A 60 -14.24 3.76 13.54
N TYR A 61 -14.66 3.52 12.30
CA TYR A 61 -15.90 2.83 11.98
C TYR A 61 -15.62 1.62 11.09
N GLU A 62 -14.92 0.60 11.63
CA GLU A 62 -14.51 -0.57 10.83
C GLU A 62 -15.68 -1.23 10.10
N ASP A 63 -16.80 -1.45 10.79
CA ASP A 63 -17.99 -2.10 10.24
C ASP A 63 -18.73 -1.26 9.19
N LYS A 64 -18.43 0.04 9.11
CA LYS A 64 -19.08 0.97 8.18
C LYS A 64 -18.13 1.47 7.09
N LEU A 65 -16.87 1.03 7.11
CA LEU A 65 -15.84 1.52 6.20
C LEU A 65 -16.25 1.35 4.73
N GLU A 66 -16.79 0.18 4.36
CA GLU A 66 -17.27 -0.09 3.01
C GLU A 66 -18.42 0.86 2.59
N ASN A 67 -19.31 1.21 3.52
CA ASN A 67 -20.43 2.11 3.26
C ASN A 67 -20.00 3.59 3.18
N MET A 68 -18.90 3.95 3.81
CA MET A 68 -18.37 5.32 3.83
C MET A 68 -17.50 5.65 2.61
N LEU A 69 -16.88 4.64 2.00
CA LEU A 69 -16.09 4.78 0.78
C LEU A 69 -17.03 4.82 -0.43
N THR A 70 -17.14 5.98 -1.07
CA THR A 70 -18.11 6.24 -2.13
C THR A 70 -17.55 6.01 -3.53
N SER A 71 -16.22 6.04 -3.70
CA SER A 71 -15.61 5.78 -4.99
C SER A 71 -15.43 4.28 -5.24
N LYS A 72 -15.68 3.86 -6.49
CA LYS A 72 -15.39 2.50 -6.94
C LYS A 72 -13.91 2.13 -6.71
N ASP A 73 -12.99 3.07 -6.93
CA ASP A 73 -11.56 2.82 -6.71
C ASP A 73 -11.26 2.53 -5.22
N GLU A 74 -11.87 3.28 -4.30
CA GLU A 74 -11.70 3.10 -2.86
C GLU A 74 -12.22 1.72 -2.41
N GLN A 75 -13.40 1.34 -2.89
CA GLN A 75 -13.99 0.04 -2.62
C GLN A 75 -13.15 -1.10 -3.20
N ASP A 76 -12.63 -0.94 -4.42
CA ASP A 76 -11.71 -1.90 -5.03
C ASP A 76 -10.42 -2.04 -4.22
N PHE A 77 -9.88 -0.95 -3.69
CA PHE A 77 -8.69 -0.98 -2.82
C PHE A 77 -8.98 -1.71 -1.52
N LEU A 78 -10.11 -1.42 -0.86
CA LEU A 78 -10.52 -2.11 0.36
C LEU A 78 -10.69 -3.61 0.10
N LYS A 79 -11.38 -3.99 -0.97
CA LYS A 79 -11.55 -5.39 -1.38
C LYS A 79 -10.21 -6.06 -1.65
N TRP A 80 -9.30 -5.37 -2.35
CA TRP A 80 -7.97 -5.89 -2.65
C TRP A 80 -7.18 -6.18 -1.37
N ILE A 81 -7.22 -5.30 -0.36
CA ILE A 81 -6.57 -5.49 0.94
C ILE A 81 -7.20 -6.66 1.69
N ASN A 82 -8.54 -6.68 1.82
CA ASN A 82 -9.26 -7.70 2.59
C ASN A 82 -9.04 -9.12 2.05
N SER A 83 -8.79 -9.25 0.75
CA SER A 83 -8.53 -10.53 0.10
C SER A 83 -7.04 -10.79 -0.16
N PHE A 84 -6.14 -9.92 0.30
CA PHE A 84 -4.71 -10.08 0.08
C PHE A 84 -4.16 -11.32 0.78
N GLU A 85 -4.55 -11.55 2.04
CA GLU A 85 -4.05 -12.69 2.82
C GLU A 85 -4.49 -14.04 2.22
N SER A 86 -5.76 -14.15 1.80
CA SER A 86 -6.26 -15.36 1.16
C SER A 86 -5.59 -15.61 -0.20
N ARG A 87 -5.38 -14.56 -1.01
CA ARG A 87 -4.61 -14.66 -2.26
C ARG A 87 -3.15 -15.04 -2.01
N PHE A 88 -2.53 -14.47 -0.98
CA PHE A 88 -1.17 -14.80 -0.58
C PHE A 88 -1.03 -16.28 -0.22
N LEU A 89 -1.96 -16.81 0.58
CA LEU A 89 -2.02 -18.22 0.94
C LEU A 89 -2.23 -19.10 -0.30
N MET A 90 -3.23 -18.81 -1.13
CA MET A 90 -3.48 -19.56 -2.37
C MET A 90 -2.28 -19.59 -3.31
N ASN A 91 -1.56 -18.48 -3.46
CA ASN A 91 -0.35 -18.40 -4.27
C ASN A 91 0.87 -19.12 -3.67
N SER A 92 0.79 -19.49 -2.38
CA SER A 92 1.85 -20.17 -1.63
C SER A 92 1.66 -21.68 -1.55
N PHE A 93 0.48 -22.22 -1.88
CA PHE A 93 0.24 -23.66 -1.91
C PHE A 93 0.44 -24.23 -3.32
N THR A 94 1.18 -25.33 -3.41
CA THR A 94 1.26 -26.19 -4.61
C THR A 94 0.73 -27.58 -4.27
N ASP A 95 0.37 -28.37 -5.28
CA ASP A 95 -0.35 -29.65 -5.15
C ASP A 95 0.02 -30.44 -3.88
N THR A 96 -0.99 -30.45 -3.00
CA THR A 96 -1.29 -31.22 -1.78
C THR A 96 -0.21 -31.52 -0.73
N ASN A 97 1.09 -31.31 -0.95
CA ASN A 97 2.13 -31.61 0.06
C ASN A 97 3.33 -30.64 0.07
N LYS A 98 3.31 -29.55 -0.70
CA LYS A 98 4.41 -28.58 -0.75
C LYS A 98 3.92 -27.14 -0.68
N ILE A 99 4.51 -26.37 0.23
CA ILE A 99 4.35 -24.92 0.30
C ILE A 99 5.49 -24.31 -0.54
N GLN A 100 5.13 -23.61 -1.62
CA GLN A 100 6.06 -22.82 -2.42
C GLN A 100 5.60 -21.37 -2.45
N ILE A 101 6.31 -20.50 -1.75
CA ILE A 101 6.01 -19.07 -1.70
C ILE A 101 6.57 -18.40 -2.95
N ASN A 102 5.70 -18.01 -3.87
CA ASN A 102 6.06 -17.30 -5.10
C ASN A 102 6.16 -15.79 -4.83
N LEU A 103 7.28 -15.38 -4.23
CA LEU A 103 7.53 -13.98 -3.84
C LEU A 103 7.47 -13.01 -5.04
N ASP A 104 7.83 -13.47 -6.23
CA ASP A 104 7.72 -12.71 -7.48
C ASP A 104 6.30 -12.30 -7.80
N LYS A 105 5.35 -13.22 -7.69
CA LYS A 105 3.93 -12.91 -7.92
C LYS A 105 3.41 -11.91 -6.89
N ILE A 106 3.81 -12.08 -5.63
CA ILE A 106 3.40 -11.23 -4.52
C ILE A 106 3.90 -9.80 -4.71
N PHE A 107 5.19 -9.61 -5.01
CA PHE A 107 5.76 -8.28 -5.20
C PHE A 107 5.28 -7.63 -6.51
N GLN A 108 5.07 -8.41 -7.58
CA GLN A 108 4.42 -7.89 -8.79
C GLN A 108 3.00 -7.40 -8.51
N GLU A 109 2.21 -8.13 -7.72
CA GLU A 109 0.87 -7.69 -7.33
C GLU A 109 0.91 -6.38 -6.52
N LEU A 110 1.84 -6.25 -5.58
CA LEU A 110 2.06 -5.01 -4.81
C LEU A 110 2.43 -3.83 -5.72
N ILE A 111 3.30 -4.05 -6.71
CA ILE A 111 3.69 -3.04 -7.70
C ILE A 111 2.47 -2.62 -8.53
N LEU A 112 1.70 -3.57 -9.05
CA LEU A 112 0.51 -3.28 -9.83
C LEU A 112 -0.53 -2.50 -9.01
N PHE A 113 -0.70 -2.86 -7.73
CA PHE A 113 -1.53 -2.14 -6.80
C PHE A 113 -1.03 -0.71 -6.57
N SER A 114 0.29 -0.52 -6.36
CA SER A 114 0.89 0.82 -6.22
C SER A 114 0.68 1.72 -7.44
N ARG A 115 0.73 1.15 -8.66
CA ARG A 115 0.46 1.86 -9.92
C ARG A 115 -1.00 2.32 -10.03
N ARG A 116 -1.96 1.61 -9.42
CA ARG A 116 -3.37 2.06 -9.33
C ARG A 116 -3.57 3.11 -8.24
N LEU A 117 -2.90 2.94 -7.10
CA LEU A 117 -3.01 3.86 -5.95
C LEU A 117 -2.44 5.26 -6.24
N SER A 118 -1.25 5.32 -6.84
CA SER A 118 -0.52 6.57 -7.00
C SER A 118 -1.29 7.65 -7.77
N PRO A 119 -1.91 7.36 -8.94
CA PRO A 119 -2.75 8.33 -9.65
C PRO A 119 -4.00 8.74 -8.85
N TYR A 120 -4.62 7.81 -8.13
CA TYR A 120 -5.81 8.09 -7.33
C TYR A 120 -5.49 9.11 -6.22
N TYR A 121 -4.47 8.85 -5.39
CA TYR A 121 -4.05 9.75 -4.31
C TYR A 121 -3.32 11.02 -4.81
N SER A 122 -3.05 11.10 -6.11
CA SER A 122 -2.62 12.35 -6.77
C SER A 122 -3.77 13.29 -7.08
N LYS A 123 -4.98 12.76 -7.28
CA LYS A 123 -6.18 13.53 -7.66
C LYS A 123 -7.11 13.76 -6.48
N VAL A 124 -7.28 12.77 -5.61
CA VAL A 124 -8.22 12.83 -4.50
C VAL A 124 -7.60 13.54 -3.31
N ARG A 125 -8.19 14.67 -2.93
CA ARG A 125 -7.81 15.39 -1.71
C ARG A 125 -8.40 14.66 -0.50
N ILE A 126 -7.52 14.07 0.31
CA ILE A 126 -7.92 13.33 1.52
C ILE A 126 -8.21 14.30 2.66
N LEU A 127 -7.27 15.19 2.95
CA LEU A 127 -7.43 16.20 3.99
C LEU A 127 -8.23 17.39 3.44
N THR A 128 -9.53 17.36 3.69
CA THR A 128 -10.51 18.38 3.29
C THR A 128 -10.78 19.36 4.43
N GLU A 129 -11.71 20.28 4.25
CA GLU A 129 -12.15 21.20 5.29
C GLU A 129 -12.72 20.45 6.50
N ASN A 130 -12.56 21.01 7.70
CA ASN A 130 -13.11 20.47 8.95
C ASN A 130 -14.61 20.80 9.06
N GLN A 131 -15.41 20.23 8.15
CA GLN A 131 -16.86 20.29 8.19
C GLN A 131 -17.42 18.95 8.67
N SER A 132 -18.39 18.98 9.58
CA SER A 132 -18.92 17.78 10.26
C SER A 132 -19.37 16.68 9.29
N HIS A 133 -19.96 17.03 8.15
CA HIS A 133 -20.41 16.07 7.14
C HIS A 133 -19.28 15.48 6.27
N LEU A 134 -18.09 16.11 6.25
CA LEU A 134 -16.91 15.64 5.51
C LEU A 134 -15.97 14.78 6.36
N LEU A 135 -16.04 14.91 7.68
CA LEU A 135 -15.20 14.14 8.61
C LEU A 135 -15.36 12.61 8.44
N PRO A 136 -16.57 12.03 8.30
CA PRO A 136 -16.72 10.59 8.18
C PRO A 136 -15.98 10.00 6.96
N ILE A 137 -16.13 10.63 5.79
CA ILE A 137 -15.45 10.16 4.57
C ILE A 137 -13.93 10.41 4.63
N MET A 138 -13.49 11.50 5.26
CA MET A 138 -12.07 11.74 5.49
C MET A 138 -11.46 10.66 6.41
N PHE A 139 -12.13 10.32 7.51
CA PHE A 139 -11.69 9.27 8.42
C PHE A 139 -11.70 7.89 7.77
N ALA A 140 -12.73 7.57 6.98
CA ALA A 140 -12.76 6.34 6.20
C ALA A 140 -11.57 6.22 5.24
N ARG A 141 -11.23 7.32 4.54
CA ARG A 141 -10.05 7.35 3.66
C ARG A 141 -8.74 7.22 4.44
N LEU A 142 -8.61 7.86 5.59
CA LEU A 142 -7.42 7.74 6.45
C LEU A 142 -7.26 6.32 7.00
N GLU A 143 -8.36 5.65 7.34
CA GLU A 143 -8.36 4.24 7.74
C GLU A 143 -7.93 3.33 6.58
N LEU A 144 -8.48 3.54 5.37
CA LEU A 144 -8.03 2.83 4.16
C LEU A 144 -6.52 3.00 3.93
N ILE A 145 -6.01 4.24 4.02
CA ILE A 145 -4.57 4.52 3.88
C ILE A 145 -3.77 3.79 4.95
N THR A 146 -4.24 3.79 6.19
CA THR A 146 -3.56 3.13 7.32
C THR A 146 -3.43 1.62 7.07
N ARG A 147 -4.49 0.96 6.60
CA ARG A 147 -4.49 -0.46 6.24
C ARG A 147 -3.51 -0.76 5.09
N ILE A 148 -3.47 0.08 4.06
CA ILE A 148 -2.52 -0.06 2.94
C ILE A 148 -1.08 0.06 3.43
N VAL A 149 -0.78 1.09 4.23
CA VAL A 149 0.57 1.33 4.76
C VAL A 149 1.01 0.17 5.66
N LEU A 150 0.12 -0.34 6.51
CA LEU A 150 0.41 -1.48 7.37
C LEU A 150 0.74 -2.73 6.54
N LEU A 151 -0.04 -3.00 5.49
CA LEU A 151 0.23 -4.09 4.58
C LEU A 151 1.59 -3.92 3.88
N PHE A 152 1.89 -2.73 3.35
CA PHE A 152 3.18 -2.45 2.71
C PHE A 152 4.35 -2.64 3.70
N ARG A 153 4.22 -2.17 4.94
CA ARG A 153 5.22 -2.37 5.99
C ARG A 153 5.44 -3.85 6.26
N ARG A 154 4.38 -4.64 6.43
CA ARG A 154 4.46 -6.10 6.62
C ARG A 154 5.17 -6.77 5.45
N MET A 155 4.79 -6.44 4.22
CA MET A 155 5.35 -7.08 3.03
C MET A 155 6.83 -6.73 2.81
N LEU A 156 7.21 -5.48 3.03
CA LEU A 156 8.62 -5.05 2.92
C LEU A 156 9.48 -5.57 4.08
N SER A 157 8.89 -5.82 5.26
CA SER A 157 9.60 -6.38 6.40
C SER A 157 10.17 -7.77 6.11
N PHE A 158 9.48 -8.58 5.29
CA PHE A 158 10.01 -9.87 4.82
C PHE A 158 11.32 -9.74 4.03
N LEU A 159 11.61 -8.56 3.46
CA LEU A 159 12.85 -8.28 2.73
C LEU A 159 13.89 -7.52 3.57
N ALA A 160 13.59 -7.26 4.84
CA ALA A 160 14.32 -6.32 5.67
C ALA A 160 14.52 -4.97 4.94
N ILE A 161 13.43 -4.47 4.35
CA ILE A 161 13.35 -3.14 3.74
C ILE A 161 12.43 -2.29 4.61
N PRO A 162 12.92 -1.21 5.22
CA PRO A 162 12.03 -0.29 5.92
C PRO A 162 11.17 0.45 4.88
N LEU A 163 9.90 0.64 5.20
CA LEU A 163 9.08 1.56 4.44
C LEU A 163 9.56 2.98 4.74
N ILE A 164 9.94 3.71 3.69
CA ILE A 164 10.53 5.04 3.83
C ILE A 164 9.42 6.05 4.12
N GLU A 165 9.62 6.90 5.12
CA GLU A 165 8.61 7.86 5.57
C GLU A 165 8.60 9.13 4.72
N ARG A 166 9.73 9.45 4.06
CA ARG A 166 9.88 10.54 3.08
C ARG A 166 10.86 10.11 1.98
N MET A 167 10.41 10.14 0.73
CA MET A 167 11.24 9.98 -0.46
C MET A 167 11.53 11.33 -1.09
#